data_AF-A0A8W8MCF7-F1
#
_entry.id   AF-A0A8W8MCF7-F1
#
_cell.length_a   1.000
_cell.length_b   1.000
_cell.length_c   1.000
_cell.angle_alpha   90.00
_cell.angle_beta   90.00
_cell.angle_gamma   90.00
#
_symmetry.space_group_name_H-M   'P 1'
#
loop_
_entity.id
_entity.type
_entity.pdbx_description
1 polymer ?
#
loop_
_entity_poly.entity_id
_entity_poly.type
_entity_poly.pdbx_seq_one_letter_code
_entity_poly.pdbx_strand_id
1 'polypeptide(L)'
;MISVPQPEDMSNELPETFDHQLRDKKLQKLWKKAQFGGFSEWELDKLKEEFLHHQMKVDEYNSLHEDIKDDYIDNSIDLDQNKVRYMDEKKKQKKLKLIYKDLKTDYDKLEAIASSSSVKDKTFQDPRVYELWALAQKAKIPREELESFKKELQHFEHRLQKHDHYQDQLRVSEEAVRINYKDGEKPEKHTQLEQTVRDYGRKVEKYHNDLKYRISKAVQQHTEL
;
A
#
# COMPACT_ATOMS: atom_id res chain seq x y z
N MET A 1 14.81 2.75 -63.55
CA MET A 1 15.58 3.09 -62.33
C MET A 1 14.57 3.44 -61.26
N ILE A 2 14.32 2.54 -60.31
CA ILE A 2 13.35 2.75 -59.23
C ILE A 2 14.15 2.69 -57.93
N SER A 3 14.20 3.82 -57.23
CA SER A 3 14.92 4.01 -55.97
C SER A 3 14.39 3.09 -54.88
N VAL A 4 15.30 2.40 -54.23
CA VAL A 4 15.09 1.71 -52.96
C VAL A 4 15.16 2.77 -51.84
N PRO A 5 14.17 2.88 -50.94
CA PRO A 5 14.32 3.70 -49.75
C PRO A 5 15.14 2.95 -48.70
N GLN A 6 16.15 3.64 -48.16
CA GLN A 6 16.93 3.18 -47.01
C GLN A 6 16.04 3.03 -45.76
N PRO A 7 16.38 2.11 -44.84
CA PRO A 7 15.72 2.01 -43.55
C PRO A 7 16.12 3.23 -42.70
N GLU A 8 15.13 4.00 -42.27
CA GLU A 8 15.35 5.11 -41.35
C GLU A 8 15.81 4.58 -39.99
N ASP A 9 16.83 5.27 -39.51
CA ASP A 9 17.52 5.11 -38.24
C ASP A 9 16.55 5.31 -37.07
N MET A 10 15.99 4.21 -36.56
CA MET A 10 15.26 4.17 -35.29
C MET A 10 16.26 4.23 -34.13
N SER A 11 16.92 5.38 -34.01
CA SER A 11 17.73 5.74 -32.87
C SER A 11 16.85 5.86 -31.63
N ASN A 12 16.90 4.80 -30.80
CA ASN A 12 16.81 4.80 -29.33
C ASN A 12 16.25 6.07 -28.67
N GLU A 13 14.92 6.22 -28.64
CA GLU A 13 14.28 6.85 -27.50
C GLU A 13 13.89 5.75 -26.51
N LEU A 14 14.82 5.48 -25.58
CA LEU A 14 14.50 4.73 -24.38
C LEU A 14 13.36 5.46 -23.67
N PRO A 15 12.20 4.82 -23.38
CA PRO A 15 11.17 5.46 -22.58
C PRO A 15 11.81 5.87 -21.25
N GLU A 16 11.63 7.12 -20.80
CA GLU A 16 12.13 7.57 -19.50
C GLU A 16 11.69 6.58 -18.42
N THR A 17 12.63 5.71 -18.02
CA THR A 17 12.31 4.62 -17.12
C THR A 17 12.19 5.23 -15.73
N PHE A 18 11.16 4.81 -14.97
CA PHE A 18 10.96 5.17 -13.54
C PHE A 18 12.23 5.01 -12.68
N ASP A 19 13.17 4.17 -13.14
CA ASP A 19 14.53 4.04 -12.66
C ASP A 19 15.23 5.39 -12.39
N HIS A 20 14.94 6.44 -13.18
CA HIS A 20 15.53 7.78 -13.02
C HIS A 20 14.97 8.57 -11.83
N GLN A 21 13.76 8.26 -11.37
CA GLN A 21 13.16 8.89 -10.17
C GLN A 21 13.75 8.28 -8.89
N LEU A 22 14.24 7.04 -8.95
CA LEU A 22 14.94 6.37 -7.86
C LEU A 22 16.43 6.66 -7.94
N ARG A 23 16.93 7.57 -7.09
CA ARG A 23 18.35 7.94 -7.05
C ARG A 23 19.23 6.84 -6.45
N ASP A 24 18.66 5.98 -5.61
CA ASP A 24 19.38 4.86 -5.01
C ASP A 24 19.45 3.64 -5.95
N LYS A 25 20.68 3.23 -6.29
CA LYS A 25 20.99 2.04 -7.12
C LYS A 25 20.44 0.74 -6.52
N LYS A 26 20.26 0.64 -5.20
CA LYS A 26 19.65 -0.53 -4.55
C LYS A 26 18.15 -0.58 -4.81
N LEU A 27 17.47 0.57 -4.72
CA LEU A 27 16.05 0.70 -5.02
C LEU A 27 15.77 0.38 -6.49
N GLN A 28 16.59 0.88 -7.42
CA GLN A 28 16.51 0.54 -8.84
C GLN A 28 16.59 -0.97 -9.10
N LYS A 29 17.51 -1.68 -8.44
CA LYS A 29 17.63 -3.14 -8.56
C LYS A 29 16.41 -3.87 -8.00
N LEU A 30 15.89 -3.42 -6.86
CA LEU A 30 14.67 -3.96 -6.28
C LEU A 30 13.45 -3.73 -7.17
N TRP A 31 13.33 -2.54 -7.77
CA TRP A 31 12.27 -2.21 -8.70
C TRP A 31 12.32 -3.10 -9.95
N LYS A 32 13.49 -3.30 -10.55
CA LYS A 32 13.64 -4.25 -11.67
C LYS A 32 13.23 -5.66 -11.26
N LYS A 33 13.65 -6.12 -10.08
CA LYS A 33 13.27 -7.43 -9.55
C LYS A 33 11.74 -7.55 -9.37
N ALA A 34 11.10 -6.50 -8.87
CA ALA A 34 9.65 -6.44 -8.77
C ALA A 34 8.98 -6.42 -10.15
N GLN A 35 9.48 -5.66 -11.12
CA GLN A 35 8.92 -5.60 -12.48
C GLN A 35 8.93 -6.98 -13.16
N PHE A 36 9.98 -7.79 -12.96
CA PHE A 36 10.06 -9.17 -13.45
C PHE A 36 9.36 -10.20 -12.53
N GLY A 37 8.83 -9.77 -11.38
CA GLY A 37 8.23 -10.63 -10.35
C GLY A 37 6.78 -11.04 -10.60
N GLY A 38 6.19 -10.68 -11.74
CA GLY A 38 4.83 -11.08 -12.14
C GLY A 38 3.71 -10.35 -11.40
N PHE A 39 3.97 -9.14 -10.90
CA PHE A 39 2.96 -8.29 -10.28
C PHE A 39 1.98 -7.74 -11.32
N SER A 40 0.74 -7.51 -10.89
CA SER A 40 -0.25 -6.83 -11.72
C SER A 40 0.05 -5.33 -11.84
N GLU A 41 -0.50 -4.66 -12.85
CA GLU A 41 -0.25 -3.24 -13.13
C GLU A 41 -0.58 -2.31 -11.94
N TRP A 42 -1.66 -2.61 -11.21
CA TRP A 42 -2.03 -1.85 -10.02
C TRP A 42 -1.11 -2.11 -8.82
N GLU A 43 -0.62 -3.36 -8.65
CA GLU A 43 0.35 -3.68 -7.62
C GLU A 43 1.68 -3.00 -7.89
N LEU A 44 2.08 -2.94 -9.15
CA LEU A 44 3.26 -2.20 -9.59
C LEU A 44 3.10 -0.70 -9.32
N ASP A 45 1.95 -0.10 -9.62
CA ASP A 45 1.72 1.33 -9.38
C ASP A 45 1.75 1.66 -7.88
N LYS A 46 1.12 0.83 -7.04
CA LYS A 46 1.21 0.99 -5.58
C LYS A 46 2.64 0.82 -5.08
N LEU A 47 3.35 -0.19 -5.57
CA LEU A 47 4.73 -0.45 -5.19
C LEU A 47 5.64 0.71 -5.62
N LYS A 48 5.37 1.30 -6.79
CA LYS A 48 6.04 2.50 -7.30
C LYS A 48 5.88 3.69 -6.37
N GLU A 49 4.68 3.93 -5.85
CA GLU A 49 4.40 4.96 -4.84
C GLU A 49 5.20 4.72 -3.55
N GLU A 50 5.24 3.48 -3.06
CA GLU A 50 6.03 3.11 -1.88
C GLU A 50 7.55 3.29 -2.09
N PHE A 51 8.07 2.95 -3.28
CA PHE A 51 9.47 3.19 -3.64
C PHE A 51 9.79 4.68 -3.69
N LEU A 52 8.88 5.52 -4.19
CA LEU A 52 9.05 6.96 -4.23
C LEU A 52 9.05 7.56 -2.82
N HIS A 53 8.14 7.11 -1.96
CA HIS A 53 8.10 7.55 -0.56
C HIS A 53 9.39 7.14 0.18
N HIS A 54 9.89 5.93 -0.05
CA HIS A 54 11.18 5.50 0.50
C HIS A 54 12.31 6.42 0.03
N GLN A 55 12.38 6.73 -1.26
CA GLN A 55 13.37 7.65 -1.82
C GLN A 55 13.29 9.03 -1.14
N MET A 56 12.09 9.60 -0.98
CA MET A 56 11.90 10.88 -0.27
C MET A 56 12.44 10.83 1.17
N LYS A 57 12.25 9.70 1.89
CA LYS A 57 12.81 9.53 3.25
C LYS A 57 14.33 9.41 3.25
N VAL A 58 14.93 8.76 2.24
CA VAL A 58 16.40 8.74 2.05
C VAL A 58 16.92 10.17 1.89
N ASP A 59 16.21 10.99 1.12
CA ASP A 59 16.61 12.36 0.86
C ASP A 59 16.48 13.25 2.10
N GLU A 60 15.40 13.10 2.88
CA GLU A 60 15.26 13.74 4.19
C GLU A 60 16.39 13.33 5.15
N TYR A 61 16.73 12.03 5.17
CA TYR A 61 17.85 11.53 5.98
C TYR A 61 19.17 12.18 5.58
N ASN A 62 19.46 12.26 4.27
CA ASN A 62 20.70 12.85 3.77
C ASN A 62 20.79 14.35 4.08
N SER A 63 19.72 15.11 3.89
CA SER A 63 19.66 16.53 4.23
C SER A 63 19.88 16.76 5.73
N LEU A 64 19.18 16.00 6.60
CA LEU A 64 19.35 16.13 8.04
C LEU A 64 20.78 15.75 8.49
N HIS A 65 21.39 14.78 7.80
CA HIS A 65 22.76 14.36 8.08
C HIS A 65 23.80 15.40 7.63
N GLU A 66 23.57 16.10 6.52
CA GLU A 66 24.37 17.25 6.08
C GLU A 66 24.24 18.42 7.06
N ASP A 67 23.02 18.77 7.47
CA ASP A 67 22.76 19.83 8.47
C ASP A 67 23.49 19.58 9.79
N ILE A 68 23.56 18.32 10.25
CA ILE A 68 24.28 17.96 11.46
C ILE A 68 25.80 18.10 11.27
N LYS A 69 26.33 17.78 10.08
CA LYS A 69 27.76 17.93 9.78
C LYS A 69 28.19 19.40 9.73
N ASP A 70 27.38 20.25 9.13
CA ASP A 70 27.67 21.68 9.03
C ASP A 70 27.64 22.37 10.41
N ASP A 71 26.75 21.94 11.32
CA ASP A 71 26.71 22.41 12.72
C ASP A 71 28.03 22.13 13.49
N TYR A 72 28.79 21.08 13.15
CA TYR A 72 30.09 20.78 13.79
C TYR A 72 31.22 21.72 13.38
N ILE A 73 31.05 22.51 12.31
CA ILE A 73 32.09 23.39 11.77
C ILE A 73 32.03 24.79 12.43
N ASP A 74 30.90 25.16 13.04
CA ASP A 74 30.69 26.46 13.66
C ASP A 74 31.16 26.54 15.13
N ASN A 75 32.39 27.02 15.33
CA ASN A 75 33.01 27.20 16.65
C ASN A 75 32.60 28.51 17.34
N SER A 76 31.34 28.65 17.77
CA SER A 76 30.89 29.78 18.60
C SER A 76 31.21 29.56 20.09
N ILE A 77 31.71 30.60 20.78
CA ILE A 77 32.24 30.55 22.18
C ILE A 77 31.15 30.88 23.24
N ASP A 78 29.91 31.20 22.83
CA ASP A 78 28.85 31.58 23.79
C ASP A 78 28.22 30.38 24.53
N LEU A 79 28.23 30.41 25.86
CA LEU A 79 27.87 29.28 26.74
C LEU A 79 26.37 28.95 26.73
N ASP A 80 25.50 29.97 26.69
CA ASP A 80 24.04 29.78 26.65
C ASP A 80 23.58 29.30 25.26
N GLN A 81 24.14 29.86 24.19
CA GLN A 81 23.96 29.32 22.84
C GLN A 81 24.43 27.87 22.73
N ASN A 82 25.54 27.50 23.38
CA ASN A 82 26.08 26.14 23.32
C ASN A 82 25.13 25.11 23.98
N LYS A 83 24.45 25.48 25.08
CA LYS A 83 23.48 24.61 25.75
C LYS A 83 22.22 24.37 24.91
N VAL A 84 21.72 25.41 24.23
CA VAL A 84 20.58 25.29 23.29
C VAL A 84 20.98 24.44 22.08
N ARG A 85 22.15 24.71 21.49
CA ARG A 85 22.72 23.93 20.37
C ARG A 85 22.87 22.45 20.73
N TYR A 86 23.43 22.12 21.89
CA TYR A 86 23.56 20.74 22.35
C TYR A 86 22.21 20.01 22.48
N MET A 87 21.18 20.71 22.98
CA MET A 87 19.84 20.15 23.11
C MET A 87 19.18 19.91 21.74
N ASP A 88 19.36 20.82 20.79
CA ASP A 88 18.85 20.68 19.43
C ASP A 88 19.62 19.64 18.61
N GLU A 89 20.93 19.57 18.77
CA GLU A 89 21.78 18.52 18.17
C GLU A 89 21.34 17.13 18.66
N LYS A 90 21.11 16.97 19.97
CA LYS A 90 20.60 15.71 20.53
C LYS A 90 19.22 15.34 19.98
N LYS A 91 18.35 16.32 19.68
CA LYS A 91 17.07 16.07 19.01
C LYS A 91 17.28 15.66 17.55
N LYS A 92 18.13 16.37 16.80
CA LYS A 92 18.49 16.05 15.40
C LYS A 92 19.07 14.64 15.29
N GLN A 93 20.00 14.26 16.17
CA GLN A 93 20.58 12.91 16.23
C GLN A 93 19.53 11.83 16.56
N LYS A 94 18.59 12.12 17.47
CA LYS A 94 17.47 11.21 17.75
C LYS A 94 16.56 11.04 16.53
N LYS A 95 16.21 12.14 15.85
CA LYS A 95 15.42 12.13 14.61
C LYS A 95 16.14 11.33 13.53
N LEU A 96 17.43 11.54 13.35
CA LEU A 96 18.27 10.80 12.40
C LEU A 96 18.24 9.28 12.65
N LYS A 97 18.37 8.86 13.92
CA LYS A 97 18.29 7.44 14.30
C LYS A 97 16.91 6.85 14.05
N LEU A 98 15.85 7.62 14.27
CA LEU A 98 14.47 7.20 14.00
C LEU A 98 14.26 6.99 12.50
N ILE A 99 14.61 8.00 11.68
CA ILE A 99 14.51 7.92 10.21
C ILE A 99 15.33 6.73 9.70
N TYR A 100 16.55 6.50 10.19
CA TYR A 100 17.36 5.35 9.77
C TYR A 100 16.68 4.01 10.08
N LYS A 101 16.08 3.88 11.27
CA LYS A 101 15.38 2.65 11.66
C LYS A 101 14.15 2.42 10.78
N ASP A 102 13.38 3.47 10.54
CA ASP A 102 12.20 3.42 9.69
C ASP A 102 12.59 3.10 8.24
N LEU A 103 13.63 3.75 7.72
CA LEU A 103 14.20 3.50 6.41
C LEU A 103 14.63 2.04 6.26
N LYS A 104 15.36 1.50 7.24
CA LYS A 104 15.77 0.10 7.22
C LYS A 104 14.57 -0.84 7.22
N THR A 105 13.57 -0.57 8.06
CA THR A 105 12.37 -1.38 8.15
C THR A 105 11.57 -1.35 6.85
N ASP A 106 11.46 -0.17 6.22
CA ASP A 106 10.76 0.01 4.95
C ASP A 106 11.52 -0.63 3.78
N TYR A 107 12.85 -0.56 3.77
CA TYR A 107 13.68 -1.28 2.81
C TYR A 107 13.49 -2.79 2.94
N ASP A 108 13.56 -3.34 4.16
CA ASP A 108 13.39 -4.77 4.40
C ASP A 108 12.00 -5.26 3.95
N LYS A 109 10.95 -4.44 4.13
CA LYS A 109 9.60 -4.71 3.59
C LYS A 109 9.58 -4.72 2.07
N LEU A 110 10.16 -3.70 1.42
CA LEU A 110 10.22 -3.60 -0.04
C LEU A 110 11.03 -4.75 -0.64
N GLU A 111 12.13 -5.13 0.01
CA GLU A 111 12.95 -6.27 -0.38
C GLU A 111 12.21 -7.60 -0.21
N ALA A 112 11.47 -7.76 0.88
CA ALA A 112 10.61 -8.92 1.08
C ALA A 112 9.55 -9.01 -0.01
N ILE A 113 8.84 -7.91 -0.32
CA ILE A 113 7.81 -7.87 -1.38
C ILE A 113 8.43 -8.16 -2.74
N ALA A 114 9.52 -7.49 -3.13
CA ALA A 114 10.17 -7.69 -4.42
C ALA A 114 10.81 -9.10 -4.55
N SER A 115 11.21 -9.73 -3.44
CA SER A 115 11.81 -11.06 -3.44
C SER A 115 10.78 -12.18 -3.32
N SER A 116 9.66 -11.93 -2.66
CA SER A 116 8.46 -12.72 -2.88
C SER A 116 7.90 -12.29 -4.23
N SER A 117 8.51 -12.80 -5.32
CA SER A 117 7.83 -12.94 -6.60
C SER A 117 6.37 -13.32 -6.34
N SER A 118 5.42 -12.79 -7.12
CA SER A 118 3.97 -12.99 -6.97
C SER A 118 3.59 -14.48 -7.06
N VAL A 119 3.98 -15.26 -6.05
CA VAL A 119 3.89 -16.72 -5.94
C VAL A 119 2.71 -17.08 -5.06
N LYS A 120 1.83 -16.13 -4.85
CA LYS A 120 0.47 -16.45 -4.48
C LYS A 120 -0.38 -15.73 -5.49
N ASP A 121 -1.18 -16.50 -6.20
CA ASP A 121 -2.51 -16.11 -6.62
C ASP A 121 -3.31 -15.58 -5.41
N LYS A 122 -2.86 -14.48 -4.78
CA LYS A 122 -3.67 -13.64 -3.91
C LYS A 122 -4.54 -12.82 -4.84
N THR A 123 -5.36 -13.54 -5.60
CA THR A 123 -6.47 -12.99 -6.36
C THR A 123 -7.34 -12.13 -5.42
N PHE A 124 -7.34 -12.49 -4.13
CA PHE A 124 -7.98 -11.79 -3.02
C PHE A 124 -7.02 -11.76 -1.81
N GLN A 125 -6.99 -10.64 -1.10
CA GLN A 125 -6.25 -10.42 0.16
C GLN A 125 -7.10 -10.78 1.39
N ASP A 126 -8.41 -10.55 1.33
CA ASP A 126 -9.32 -10.86 2.43
C ASP A 126 -9.60 -12.39 2.52
N PRO A 127 -9.38 -13.02 3.68
CA PRO A 127 -9.61 -14.46 3.86
C PRO A 127 -11.03 -14.92 3.51
N ARG A 128 -12.05 -14.10 3.80
CA ARG A 128 -13.46 -14.44 3.53
C ARG A 128 -13.74 -14.51 2.03
N VAL A 129 -13.13 -13.61 1.27
CA VAL A 129 -13.27 -13.56 -0.19
C VAL A 129 -12.47 -14.69 -0.84
N TYR A 130 -11.27 -14.97 -0.31
CA TYR A 130 -10.46 -16.09 -0.75
C TYR A 130 -11.17 -17.44 -0.53
N GLU A 131 -11.83 -17.64 0.61
CA GLU A 131 -12.62 -18.85 0.88
C GLU A 131 -13.74 -19.03 -0.15
N LEU A 132 -14.51 -17.97 -0.43
CA LEU A 132 -15.55 -17.99 -1.46
C LEU A 132 -14.99 -18.32 -2.84
N TRP A 133 -13.85 -17.72 -3.21
CA TRP A 133 -13.16 -18.01 -4.46
C TRP A 133 -12.67 -19.46 -4.54
N ALA A 134 -12.11 -19.99 -3.45
CA ALA A 134 -11.66 -21.38 -3.37
C ALA A 134 -12.82 -22.37 -3.52
N LEU A 135 -14.00 -22.03 -2.99
CA LEU A 135 -15.23 -22.80 -3.20
C LEU A 135 -15.70 -22.71 -4.65
N ALA A 136 -15.69 -21.52 -5.25
CA ALA A 136 -16.07 -21.31 -6.64
C ALA A 136 -15.14 -22.05 -7.62
N GLN A 137 -13.83 -22.11 -7.36
CA GLN A 137 -12.87 -22.85 -8.19
C GLN A 137 -13.04 -24.38 -8.09
N LYS A 138 -13.50 -24.89 -6.95
CA LYS A 138 -13.82 -26.32 -6.78
C LYS A 138 -15.11 -26.70 -7.51
N ALA A 139 -16.00 -25.73 -7.71
CA ALA A 139 -17.18 -25.91 -8.53
C ALA A 139 -16.75 -26.02 -10.00
N LYS A 140 -17.24 -27.03 -10.73
CA LYS A 140 -17.00 -27.19 -12.17
C LYS A 140 -17.83 -26.19 -13.00
N ILE A 141 -17.83 -24.92 -12.58
CA ILE A 141 -18.56 -23.82 -13.22
C ILE A 141 -17.86 -23.46 -14.55
N PRO A 142 -18.61 -23.09 -15.60
CA PRO A 142 -18.01 -22.64 -16.85
C PRO A 142 -17.14 -21.39 -16.65
N ARG A 143 -16.11 -21.24 -17.48
CA ARG A 143 -15.10 -20.17 -17.36
C ARG A 143 -15.71 -18.77 -17.38
N GLU A 144 -16.75 -18.54 -18.17
CA GLU A 144 -17.43 -17.24 -18.29
C GLU A 144 -18.11 -16.84 -16.98
N GLU A 145 -18.83 -17.76 -16.36
CA GLU A 145 -19.49 -17.54 -15.06
C GLU A 145 -18.45 -17.39 -13.95
N LEU A 146 -17.36 -18.17 -13.99
CA LEU A 146 -16.25 -18.06 -13.05
C LEU A 146 -15.58 -16.67 -13.10
N GLU A 147 -15.38 -16.10 -14.29
CA GLU A 147 -14.85 -14.75 -14.46
C GLU A 147 -15.84 -13.66 -14.00
N SER A 148 -17.15 -13.84 -14.24
CA SER A 148 -18.16 -12.95 -13.65
C SER A 148 -18.09 -13.01 -12.12
N PHE A 149 -17.98 -14.21 -11.56
CA PHE A 149 -17.88 -14.44 -10.13
C PHE A 149 -16.63 -13.80 -9.52
N LYS A 150 -15.50 -13.90 -10.23
CA LYS A 150 -14.24 -13.25 -9.85
C LYS A 150 -14.39 -11.74 -9.75
N LYS A 151 -15.01 -11.09 -10.74
CA LYS A 151 -15.28 -9.63 -10.71
C LYS A 151 -16.20 -9.24 -9.57
N GLU A 152 -17.25 -10.02 -9.32
CA GLU A 152 -18.16 -9.78 -8.19
C GLU A 152 -17.44 -9.89 -6.84
N LEU A 153 -16.56 -10.87 -6.68
CA LEU A 153 -15.73 -11.03 -5.49
C LEU A 153 -14.73 -9.86 -5.32
N GLN A 154 -14.16 -9.34 -6.41
CA GLN A 154 -13.29 -8.15 -6.36
C GLN A 154 -14.06 -6.90 -5.89
N HIS A 155 -15.29 -6.72 -6.38
CA HIS A 155 -16.15 -5.64 -5.91
C HIS A 155 -16.55 -5.83 -4.44
N PHE A 156 -16.76 -7.06 -4.00
CA PHE A 156 -17.05 -7.36 -2.61
C PHE A 156 -15.84 -7.08 -1.71
N GLU A 157 -14.64 -7.47 -2.13
CA GLU A 157 -13.39 -7.15 -1.42
C GLU A 157 -13.17 -5.63 -1.28
N HIS A 158 -13.40 -4.85 -2.34
CA HIS A 158 -13.31 -3.39 -2.24
C HIS A 158 -14.32 -2.81 -1.24
N ARG A 159 -15.53 -3.39 -1.14
CA ARG A 159 -16.53 -2.97 -0.13
C ARG A 159 -16.12 -3.35 1.28
N LEU A 160 -15.47 -4.50 1.47
CA LEU A 160 -14.88 -4.91 2.75
C LEU A 160 -13.80 -3.93 3.18
N GLN A 161 -12.85 -3.60 2.30
CA GLN A 161 -11.81 -2.62 2.59
C GLN A 161 -12.38 -1.26 3.00
N LYS A 162 -13.45 -0.80 2.33
CA LYS A 162 -14.15 0.44 2.72
C LYS A 162 -14.77 0.33 4.11
N HIS A 163 -15.42 -0.78 4.43
CA HIS A 163 -16.01 -0.99 5.75
C HIS A 163 -14.94 -1.01 6.84
N ASP A 164 -13.83 -1.71 6.62
CA ASP A 164 -12.73 -1.80 7.58
C ASP A 164 -12.08 -0.42 7.78
N HIS A 165 -11.92 0.36 6.71
CA HIS A 165 -11.47 1.75 6.81
C HIS A 165 -12.39 2.62 7.67
N TYR A 166 -13.71 2.51 7.50
CA TYR A 166 -14.66 3.24 8.35
C TYR A 166 -14.66 2.73 9.80
N GLN A 167 -14.44 1.44 10.03
CA GLN A 167 -14.26 0.89 11.38
C GLN A 167 -13.01 1.45 12.06
N ASP A 168 -11.89 1.54 11.34
CA ASP A 168 -10.68 2.16 11.86
C ASP A 168 -10.88 3.65 12.17
N GLN A 169 -11.55 4.39 11.28
CA GLN A 169 -11.92 5.78 11.56
C GLN A 169 -12.83 5.90 12.79
N LEU A 170 -13.79 4.98 12.94
CA LEU A 170 -14.68 4.97 14.10
C LEU A 170 -13.89 4.73 15.37
N ARG A 171 -12.96 3.77 15.38
CA ARG A 171 -12.10 3.47 16.53
C ARG A 171 -11.26 4.68 16.96
N VAL A 172 -10.66 5.39 15.99
CA VAL A 172 -9.91 6.62 16.26
C VAL A 172 -10.83 7.73 16.78
N SER A 173 -12.03 7.85 16.20
CA SER A 173 -13.03 8.81 16.67
C SER A 173 -13.52 8.49 18.08
N GLU A 174 -13.71 7.22 18.43
CA GLU A 174 -14.12 6.78 19.77
C GLU A 174 -13.07 7.15 20.82
N GLU A 175 -11.79 6.93 20.50
CA GLU A 175 -10.68 7.32 21.36
C GLU A 175 -10.61 8.85 21.54
N ALA A 176 -10.78 9.61 20.45
CA ALA A 176 -10.83 11.07 20.50
C ALA A 176 -12.02 11.58 21.31
N VAL A 177 -13.20 10.96 21.20
CA VAL A 177 -14.38 11.30 22.00
C VAL A 177 -14.13 11.02 23.48
N ARG A 178 -13.58 9.85 23.80
CA ARG A 178 -13.25 9.46 25.18
C ARG A 178 -12.27 10.43 25.86
N ILE A 179 -11.32 10.99 25.11
CA ILE A 179 -10.30 11.90 25.65
C ILE A 179 -10.82 13.34 25.79
N ASN A 180 -11.57 13.82 24.78
CA ASN A 180 -11.89 15.25 24.66
C ASN A 180 -13.30 15.62 25.14
N TYR A 181 -14.20 14.65 25.32
CA TYR A 181 -15.59 14.89 25.70
C TYR A 181 -15.93 14.18 27.01
N LYS A 182 -16.85 14.77 27.79
CA LYS A 182 -17.35 14.15 29.02
C LYS A 182 -18.30 13.00 28.70
N ASP A 183 -18.43 12.05 29.63
CA ASP A 183 -19.36 10.93 29.51
C ASP A 183 -20.77 11.42 29.12
N GLY A 184 -21.23 10.99 27.94
CA GLY A 184 -22.55 11.31 27.40
C GLY A 184 -22.57 12.31 26.24
N GLU A 185 -21.52 13.13 26.05
CA GLU A 185 -21.44 14.05 24.91
C GLU A 185 -20.75 13.38 23.71
N LYS A 186 -21.55 12.94 22.74
CA LYS A 186 -21.05 12.40 21.47
C LYS A 186 -21.19 13.44 20.35
N PRO A 187 -20.11 13.80 19.65
CA PRO A 187 -20.18 14.67 18.48
C PRO A 187 -21.11 14.07 17.42
N GLU A 188 -21.89 14.92 16.74
CA GLU A 188 -22.79 14.47 15.68
C GLU A 188 -22.06 13.67 14.59
N LYS A 189 -20.84 14.11 14.23
CA LYS A 189 -19.96 13.41 13.28
C LYS A 189 -19.62 11.99 13.71
N HIS A 190 -19.42 11.76 15.01
CA HIS A 190 -19.13 10.43 15.56
C HIS A 190 -20.38 9.53 15.44
N THR A 191 -21.56 10.06 15.77
CA THR A 191 -22.83 9.33 15.61
C THR A 191 -23.14 8.99 14.14
N GLN A 192 -22.89 9.92 13.21
CA GLN A 192 -23.05 9.69 11.77
C GLN A 192 -22.07 8.62 11.26
N LEU A 193 -20.83 8.63 11.75
CA LEU A 193 -19.83 7.61 11.42
C LEU A 193 -20.23 6.23 11.96
N GLU A 194 -20.74 6.15 13.20
CA GLU A 194 -21.25 4.92 13.80
C GLU A 194 -22.41 4.32 12.97
N GLN A 195 -23.35 5.16 12.52
CA GLN A 195 -24.44 4.75 11.62
C GLN A 195 -23.90 4.25 10.28
N THR A 196 -22.95 4.97 9.68
CA THR A 196 -22.33 4.61 8.41
C THR A 196 -21.65 3.23 8.50
N VAL A 197 -20.84 3.01 9.54
CA VAL A 197 -20.20 1.71 9.80
C VAL A 197 -21.24 0.60 9.94
N ARG A 198 -22.31 0.83 10.71
CA ARG A 198 -23.40 -0.14 10.90
C ARG A 198 -24.09 -0.50 9.58
N ASP A 199 -24.36 0.48 8.73
CA ASP A 199 -25.02 0.26 7.44
C ASP A 199 -24.10 -0.43 6.42
N TYR A 200 -22.81 -0.08 6.40
CA TYR A 200 -21.82 -0.81 5.60
C TYR A 200 -21.67 -2.26 6.09
N GLY A 201 -21.65 -2.50 7.39
CA GLY A 201 -21.59 -3.85 7.97
C GLY A 201 -22.80 -4.70 7.54
N ARG A 202 -24.01 -4.16 7.61
CA ARG A 202 -25.23 -4.82 7.11
C ARG A 202 -25.16 -5.15 5.61
N LYS A 203 -24.66 -4.21 4.80
CA LYS A 203 -24.48 -4.43 3.35
C LYS A 203 -23.47 -5.53 3.08
N VAL A 204 -22.31 -5.47 3.73
CA VAL A 204 -21.25 -6.48 3.63
C VAL A 204 -21.78 -7.86 3.96
N GLU A 205 -22.50 -8.01 5.08
CA GLU A 205 -23.07 -9.28 5.51
C GLU A 205 -24.08 -9.82 4.48
N LYS A 206 -24.93 -8.93 3.94
CA LYS A 206 -25.87 -9.28 2.88
C LYS A 206 -25.16 -9.79 1.62
N TYR A 207 -24.11 -9.10 1.17
CA TYR A 207 -23.34 -9.51 0.00
C TYR A 207 -22.58 -10.82 0.24
N HIS A 208 -22.00 -11.00 1.43
CA HIS A 208 -21.32 -12.24 1.79
C HIS A 208 -22.27 -13.44 1.70
N ASN A 209 -23.45 -13.32 2.31
CA ASN A 209 -24.45 -14.38 2.31
C ASN A 209 -25.04 -14.66 0.91
N ASP A 210 -25.29 -13.61 0.11
CA ASP A 210 -25.75 -13.75 -1.27
C ASP A 210 -24.72 -14.48 -2.15
N LEU A 211 -23.45 -14.06 -2.09
CA LEU A 211 -22.35 -14.70 -2.82
C LEU A 211 -22.17 -16.15 -2.37
N LYS A 212 -22.17 -16.41 -1.06
CA LYS A 212 -22.08 -17.78 -0.51
C LYS A 212 -23.23 -18.66 -0.99
N TYR A 213 -24.46 -18.14 -1.00
CA TYR A 213 -25.63 -18.86 -1.49
C TYR A 213 -25.51 -19.17 -2.99
N ARG A 214 -25.12 -18.18 -3.79
CA ARG A 214 -24.92 -18.37 -5.24
C ARG A 214 -23.83 -19.37 -5.57
N ILE A 215 -22.69 -19.34 -4.88
CA ILE A 215 -21.62 -20.36 -5.02
C ILE A 215 -22.15 -21.73 -4.65
N SER A 216 -22.83 -21.85 -3.51
CA SER A 216 -23.35 -23.15 -3.05
C SER A 216 -24.36 -23.74 -4.04
N LYS A 217 -25.23 -22.91 -4.60
CA LYS A 217 -26.18 -23.31 -5.65
C LYS A 217 -25.46 -23.73 -6.93
N ALA A 218 -24.48 -22.96 -7.38
CA ALA A 218 -23.71 -23.30 -8.58
C ALA A 218 -22.91 -24.60 -8.40
N VAL A 219 -22.33 -24.82 -7.21
CA VAL A 219 -21.70 -26.10 -6.85
C VAL A 219 -22.69 -27.24 -6.98
N GLN A 220 -23.89 -27.13 -6.40
CA GLN A 220 -24.91 -28.19 -6.48
C GLN A 220 -25.31 -28.49 -7.92
N GLN A 221 -25.62 -27.47 -8.72
CA GLN A 221 -26.08 -27.63 -10.10
C GLN A 221 -25.04 -28.26 -11.03
N HIS A 222 -23.75 -28.02 -10.80
CA HIS A 222 -22.67 -28.55 -11.64
C HIS A 222 -21.99 -29.81 -11.07
N THR A 223 -22.39 -30.27 -9.88
CA THR A 223 -21.91 -31.54 -9.29
C THR A 223 -22.89 -32.69 -9.54
N GLU A 224 -24.17 -32.39 -9.86
CA GLU A 224 -25.21 -33.38 -10.16
C GLU A 224 -25.28 -33.80 -11.65
N LEU A 225 -24.25 -33.51 -12.46
CA LEU A 225 -24.07 -33.97 -13.84
C LEU A 225 -22.79 -34.80 -13.98
#